data_AF-A0A965ELC0-F1
#
_entry.id   AF-A0A965ELC0-F1
#
_cell.length_a   1.000
_cell.length_b   1.000
_cell.length_c   1.000
_cell.angle_alpha   90.00
_cell.angle_beta   90.00
_cell.angle_gamma   90.00
#
_symmetry.space_group_name_H-M   'P 1'
#
loop_
_entity.id
_entity.type
_entity.pdbx_description
1 polymer ?
#
loop_
_entity_poly.entity_id
_entity_poly.type
_entity_poly.pdbx_seq_one_letter_code
_entity_poly.pdbx_strand_id
1 'polypeptide(L)'
;MKPLKRLLVLMTVALVTPGAAWADASAQLSKSDQRLYERAFAAADGGRWAAAQSTASQARDKLPAKVIRWMHMTRRDSTHRFEDIARFINANPD
;
A
#
# COMPACT_ATOMS: atom_id res chain seq x y z
N MET A 1 18.63 -34.30 41.97
CA MET A 1 18.41 -33.74 40.62
C MET A 1 17.10 -34.31 40.08
N LYS A 2 16.03 -33.50 40.00
CA LYS A 2 14.70 -33.88 39.48
C LYS A 2 14.31 -32.83 38.42
N PRO A 3 14.05 -33.19 37.15
CA PRO A 3 13.56 -32.24 36.15
C PRO A 3 12.05 -32.07 36.35
N LEU A 4 11.68 -31.07 37.15
CA LEU A 4 10.29 -30.80 37.49
C LEU A 4 9.68 -29.84 36.46
N LYS A 5 8.79 -30.40 35.62
CA LYS A 5 7.57 -29.78 35.09
C LYS A 5 7.59 -28.25 34.97
N ARG A 6 7.77 -27.75 33.75
CA ARG A 6 7.00 -26.58 33.28
C ARG A 6 6.26 -26.98 32.02
N LEU A 7 5.25 -27.80 32.29
CA LEU A 7 4.10 -28.09 31.47
C LEU A 7 3.51 -26.77 30.95
N LEU A 8 3.32 -26.68 29.63
CA LEU A 8 2.15 -26.13 28.97
C LEU A 8 1.64 -24.75 29.47
N VAL A 9 1.98 -23.68 28.74
CA VAL A 9 1.05 -22.55 28.59
C VAL A 9 0.75 -22.39 27.11
N LEU A 10 -0.32 -23.08 26.73
CA LEU A 10 -1.16 -22.77 25.59
C LEU A 10 -1.75 -21.37 25.81
N MET A 11 -1.44 -20.39 24.96
CA MET A 11 -2.33 -19.24 24.75
C MET A 11 -2.13 -18.69 23.34
N THR A 12 -2.85 -19.32 22.43
CA THR A 12 -3.67 -18.66 21.40
C THR A 12 -3.93 -17.19 21.72
N VAL A 13 -3.25 -16.28 21.03
CA VAL A 13 -3.83 -14.98 20.68
C VAL A 13 -4.01 -15.01 19.17
N ALA A 14 -5.06 -15.73 18.77
CA ALA A 14 -5.80 -15.38 17.58
C ALA A 14 -6.45 -14.02 17.89
N LEU A 15 -5.72 -12.93 17.66
CA LEU A 15 -6.35 -11.63 17.54
C LEU A 15 -7.04 -11.64 16.18
N VAL A 16 -8.22 -12.23 16.16
CA VAL A 16 -9.24 -11.98 15.15
C VAL A 16 -9.52 -10.48 15.26
N THR A 17 -8.90 -9.67 14.42
CA THR A 17 -9.32 -8.30 14.15
C THR A 17 -10.57 -8.39 13.27
N PRO A 18 -11.78 -8.19 13.80
CA PRO A 18 -12.98 -8.12 12.99
C PRO A 18 -13.05 -6.67 12.49
N GLY A 19 -12.61 -6.43 11.26
CA GLY A 19 -12.68 -5.07 10.70
C GLY A 19 -11.86 -4.79 9.46
N ALA A 20 -11.00 -5.70 8.99
CA ALA A 20 -10.49 -5.59 7.63
C ALA A 20 -11.64 -5.98 6.69
N ALA A 21 -12.41 -4.98 6.25
CA ALA A 21 -13.13 -5.11 5.00
C ALA A 21 -12.03 -5.36 3.95
N TRP A 22 -11.78 -6.62 3.63
CA TRP A 22 -10.88 -6.99 2.55
C TRP A 22 -11.42 -6.27 1.32
N ALA A 23 -10.73 -5.22 0.88
CA ALA A 23 -11.08 -4.57 -0.36
C ALA A 23 -11.13 -5.65 -1.43
N ASP A 24 -12.21 -5.66 -2.22
CA ASP A 24 -12.42 -6.63 -3.29
C ASP A 24 -11.33 -6.41 -4.35
N ALA A 25 -10.17 -7.03 -4.15
CA ALA A 25 -9.03 -7.05 -5.07
C ALA A 25 -9.36 -7.80 -6.38
N SER A 26 -10.60 -8.27 -6.50
CA SER A 26 -11.18 -8.96 -7.65
C SER A 26 -11.62 -8.00 -8.76
N ALA A 27 -11.69 -6.68 -8.51
CA ALA A 27 -12.04 -5.70 -9.53
C ALA A 27 -10.91 -5.56 -10.56
N GLN A 28 -11.04 -6.27 -11.68
CA GLN A 28 -10.12 -6.14 -12.80
C GLN A 28 -10.18 -4.72 -13.38
N LEU A 29 -9.02 -4.06 -13.50
CA LEU A 29 -8.89 -2.74 -14.09
C LEU A 29 -9.53 -2.70 -15.49
N SER A 30 -10.16 -1.57 -15.81
CA SER A 30 -10.59 -1.31 -17.19
C SER A 30 -9.36 -1.26 -18.12
N LYS A 31 -9.52 -1.66 -19.38
CA LYS A 31 -8.43 -1.57 -20.39
C LYS A 31 -7.88 -0.14 -20.54
N SER A 32 -8.72 0.88 -20.31
CA SER A 32 -8.29 2.29 -20.32
C SER A 32 -7.45 2.64 -19.12
N ASP A 33 -7.85 2.22 -17.91
CA ASP A 33 -7.08 2.49 -16.70
C ASP A 33 -5.75 1.73 -16.72
N GLN A 34 -5.75 0.50 -17.23
CA GLN A 34 -4.53 -0.29 -17.41
C GLN A 34 -3.49 0.47 -18.26
N ARG A 35 -3.89 1.02 -19.42
CA ARG A 35 -2.98 1.82 -20.27
C ARG A 35 -2.54 3.14 -19.63
N LEU A 36 -3.37 3.73 -18.77
CA LEU A 36 -2.96 4.91 -17.99
C LEU A 36 -1.89 4.53 -16.98
N TYR A 37 -2.09 3.42 -16.27
CA TYR A 37 -1.17 2.97 -15.25
C TYR A 37 0.15 2.42 -15.81
N GLU A 38 0.14 1.71 -16.93
CA GLU A 38 1.37 1.31 -17.62
C GLU A 38 2.25 2.53 -17.93
N ARG A 39 1.67 3.61 -18.45
CA ARG A 39 2.38 4.88 -18.71
C ARG A 39 2.83 5.57 -17.43
N ALA A 40 2.00 5.55 -16.40
CA ALA A 40 2.30 6.19 -15.13
C ALA A 40 3.45 5.49 -14.39
N PHE A 41 3.45 4.15 -14.36
CA PHE A 41 4.55 3.35 -13.79
C PHE A 41 5.83 3.51 -14.60
N ALA A 42 5.77 3.48 -15.94
CA ALA A 42 6.95 3.75 -16.76
C ALA A 42 7.52 5.17 -16.55
N ALA A 43 6.66 6.15 -16.26
CA ALA A 43 7.12 7.49 -15.86
C ALA A 43 7.75 7.50 -14.46
N ALA A 44 7.19 6.77 -13.50
CA ALA A 44 7.75 6.62 -12.15
C ALA A 44 9.13 5.95 -12.17
N ASP A 45 9.27 4.85 -12.91
CA ASP A 45 10.55 4.15 -13.10
C ASP A 45 11.61 5.05 -13.74
N GLY A 46 11.19 5.94 -14.66
CA GLY A 46 12.05 6.96 -15.27
C GLY A 46 12.29 8.19 -14.39
N GLY A 47 11.87 8.19 -13.12
CA GLY A 47 12.05 9.31 -12.19
C GLY A 47 11.14 10.53 -12.46
N ARG A 48 10.19 10.43 -13.40
CA ARG A 48 9.28 11.51 -13.80
C ARG A 48 8.02 11.52 -12.94
N TRP A 49 8.18 11.74 -11.64
CA TRP A 49 7.13 11.57 -10.63
C TRP A 49 5.93 12.51 -10.76
N ALA A 50 6.16 13.74 -11.22
CA ALA A 50 5.05 14.67 -11.53
C ALA A 50 4.20 14.14 -12.69
N ALA A 51 4.85 13.63 -13.76
CA ALA A 51 4.16 13.04 -14.90
C ALA A 51 3.44 11.73 -14.52
N ALA A 52 4.08 10.89 -13.70
CA ALA A 52 3.47 9.66 -13.18
C ALA A 52 2.16 9.97 -12.42
N GLN A 53 2.19 10.91 -11.48
CA GLN A 53 1.01 11.30 -10.70
C GLN A 53 -0.07 11.97 -11.56
N SER A 54 0.31 12.83 -12.50
CA SER A 54 -0.62 13.47 -13.44
C SER A 54 -1.28 12.47 -14.39
N THR A 55 -0.57 11.42 -14.81
CA THR A 55 -1.14 10.35 -15.64
C THR A 55 -2.08 9.46 -14.83
N ALA A 56 -1.64 9.06 -13.63
CA ALA A 56 -2.42 8.23 -12.72
C ALA A 56 -3.73 8.88 -12.27
N SER A 57 -3.76 10.21 -12.10
CA SER A 57 -4.97 10.93 -11.66
C SER A 57 -6.14 10.84 -12.63
N GLN A 58 -5.87 10.55 -13.91
CA GLN A 58 -6.86 10.41 -14.98
C GLN A 58 -7.63 9.08 -14.93
N ALA A 59 -7.07 8.06 -14.28
CA ALA A 59 -7.71 6.75 -14.19
C ALA A 59 -8.96 6.79 -13.30
N ARG A 60 -9.95 5.94 -13.60
CA ARG A 60 -11.17 5.84 -12.78
C ARG A 60 -10.89 5.16 -11.46
N ASP A 61 -10.33 3.96 -11.53
CA ASP A 61 -9.80 3.27 -10.35
C ASP A 61 -8.61 4.07 -9.80
N LYS A 62 -8.61 4.35 -8.50
CA LYS A 62 -7.56 5.15 -7.83
C LYS A 62 -6.55 4.31 -7.07
N LEU A 63 -6.73 2.99 -6.97
CA LEU A 63 -5.86 2.13 -6.18
C LEU A 63 -4.41 2.16 -6.69
N PRO A 64 -4.11 1.98 -8.00
CA PRO A 64 -2.72 2.05 -8.45
C PRO A 64 -2.13 3.48 -8.37
N ALA A 65 -2.96 4.54 -8.37
CA ALA A 65 -2.48 5.90 -8.10
C ALA A 65 -1.97 6.06 -6.66
N LYS A 66 -2.62 5.39 -5.68
CA LYS A 66 -2.13 5.33 -4.29
C LYS A 66 -0.78 4.62 -4.22
N VAL A 67 -0.59 3.53 -4.98
CA VAL A 67 0.68 2.80 -5.06
C VAL A 67 1.81 3.69 -5.61
N ILE A 68 1.57 4.41 -6.71
CA ILE A 68 2.57 5.34 -7.27
C ILE A 68 2.93 6.44 -6.26
N ARG A 69 1.94 6.96 -5.54
CA ARG A 69 2.19 7.94 -4.47
C ARG A 69 3.03 7.35 -3.35
N TRP A 70 2.74 6.13 -2.91
CA TRP A 70 3.54 5.43 -1.90
C TRP A 70 5.00 5.28 -2.35
N MET A 71 5.22 4.79 -3.58
CA MET A 71 6.57 4.67 -4.18
C MET A 71 7.32 6.01 -4.21
N HIS A 72 6.62 7.11 -4.52
CA HIS A 72 7.20 8.45 -4.46
C HIS A 72 7.66 8.77 -3.03
N MET A 73 6.75 8.62 -2.06
CA MET A 73 6.99 9.00 -0.68
C MET A 73 8.10 8.19 -0.01
N THR A 74 8.23 6.90 -0.33
CA THR A 74 9.16 5.98 0.33
C THR A 74 10.50 5.77 -0.37
N ARG A 75 10.80 6.53 -1.43
CA ARG A 75 12.14 6.44 -2.06
C ARG A 75 13.21 6.95 -1.09
N ARG A 76 14.45 6.48 -1.28
CA ARG A 76 15.58 6.85 -0.39
C ARG A 76 15.91 8.36 -0.41
N ASP A 77 15.76 8.99 -1.56
CA ASP A 77 16.00 10.42 -1.83
C ASP A 77 14.72 11.27 -1.74
N SER A 78 13.68 10.75 -1.09
CA SER A 78 12.42 11.47 -0.91
C SER A 78 12.61 12.68 -0.01
N THR A 79 12.00 13.81 -0.38
CA THR A 79 11.92 14.99 0.48
C THR A 79 10.66 14.99 1.35
N HIS A 80 9.80 13.97 1.23
CA HIS A 80 8.61 13.83 2.07
C HIS A 80 9.00 13.60 3.53
N ARG A 81 8.28 14.28 4.43
CA ARG A 81 8.54 14.15 5.86
C ARG A 81 7.79 12.95 6.44
N PHE A 82 8.21 12.50 7.62
CA PHE A 82 7.50 11.45 8.35
C PHE A 82 6.02 11.78 8.55
N GLU A 83 5.68 13.05 8.81
CA GLU A 83 4.28 13.47 8.99
C GLU A 83 3.43 13.30 7.72
N ASP A 84 4.04 13.43 6.53
CA ASP A 84 3.35 13.18 5.26
C ASP A 84 3.03 11.68 5.11
N ILE A 85 4.00 10.82 5.44
CA ILE A 85 3.85 9.36 5.40
C ILE A 85 2.78 8.92 6.40
N ALA A 86 2.83 9.41 7.63
CA ALA A 86 1.83 9.11 8.66
C ALA A 86 0.43 9.56 8.22
N ARG A 87 0.31 10.76 7.62
CA ARG A 87 -0.96 11.24 7.07
C ARG A 87 -1.47 10.37 5.93
N PHE A 88 -0.58 9.90 5.05
CA PHE A 88 -0.96 8.99 3.97
C PHE A 88 -1.50 7.67 4.52
N ILE A 89 -0.82 7.05 5.49
CA ILE A 89 -1.26 5.80 6.11
C ILE A 89 -2.62 6.00 6.82
N ASN A 90 -2.76 7.04 7.63
CA ASN A 90 -4.03 7.32 8.33
C ASN A 90 -5.20 7.59 7.38
N ALA A 91 -4.93 8.11 6.18
CA ALA A 91 -5.94 8.35 5.15
C ALA A 91 -6.26 7.09 4.31
N ASN A 92 -5.52 5.99 4.48
CA ASN A 92 -5.68 4.73 3.75
C ASN A 92 -5.52 3.53 4.72
N PRO A 93 -6.49 3.28 5.61
CA PRO A 93 -6.43 2.24 6.65
C PRO A 93 -6.74 0.81 6.16
N ASP A 94 -7.10 0.68 4.89
CA ASP A 94 -7.60 -0.49 4.16
C ASP A 94 -6.51 -1.48 3.70
#